data_AF-A0A432Z3R7-F1
#
_entry.id   AF-A0A432Z3R7-F1
#
_cell.length_a   1.000
_cell.length_b   1.000
_cell.length_c   1.000
_cell.angle_alpha   90.00
_cell.angle_beta   90.00
_cell.angle_gamma   90.00
#
_symmetry.space_group_name_H-M   'P 1'
#
loop_
_entity.id
_entity.type
_entity.pdbx_description
1 polymer ?
#
loop_
_entity_poly.entity_id
_entity_poly.type
_entity_poly.pdbx_seq_one_letter_code
_entity_poly.pdbx_strand_id
1 'polypeptide(L)'
;MEFYQVYKPSKSVLITDLDNTLYDWFEIWYSSFNAMLERVVEISGISKEQLIKEIRPVHREHGTAEYAFVLEKLPSLQKKYGSRQRINDELSEAIHAYRSERMTHLKLYKGVYDTLAELKSRRVRVIAYTESKEWYTKNRLKRLGLDYFIEILYSPSDHSVPIEEEQRTEITFDFMKSKHTPEGELKPNPRLLLDIIKEIGATPEECVYVGDSEMKDVEMALQAGVTAVFAKYGTGHFEGDDRRYELLQAVTHWTDADVEREQEIKRNSKHLKPDYTIDRFDQLLEIINFRKKKA
;
A
#
# COMPACT_ATOMS: atom_id res chain seq x y z
N MET A 1 8.74 45.39 1.01
CA MET A 1 8.79 43.93 0.75
C MET A 1 7.35 43.49 0.52
N GLU A 2 6.97 43.26 -0.74
CA GLU A 2 5.68 42.66 -1.04
C GLU A 2 5.71 41.21 -0.57
N PHE A 3 4.92 40.91 0.46
CA PHE A 3 4.62 39.54 0.84
C PHE A 3 3.73 38.96 -0.26
N TYR A 4 4.33 38.29 -1.25
CA TYR A 4 3.57 37.45 -2.17
C TYR A 4 2.90 36.34 -1.35
N GLN A 5 1.60 36.50 -1.11
CA GLN A 5 0.80 35.49 -0.46
C GLN A 5 0.72 34.29 -1.41
N VAL A 6 1.44 33.21 -1.09
CA VAL A 6 1.36 31.95 -1.83
C VAL A 6 -0.10 31.48 -1.77
N TYR A 7 -0.78 31.52 -2.90
CA TYR A 7 -2.17 31.07 -2.99
C TYR A 7 -2.22 29.55 -2.77
N LYS A 8 -2.86 29.12 -1.67
CA LYS A 8 -3.13 27.71 -1.40
C LYS A 8 -4.50 27.33 -1.95
N PRO A 9 -4.62 26.31 -2.82
CA PRO A 9 -5.92 25.84 -3.25
C PRO A 9 -6.70 25.35 -2.02
N SER A 10 -8.00 25.67 -1.99
CA SER A 10 -8.87 25.27 -0.88
C SER A 10 -9.52 23.92 -1.19
N LYS A 11 -9.31 22.93 -0.31
CA LYS A 11 -9.77 21.55 -0.52
C LYS A 11 -10.58 21.06 0.68
N SER A 12 -11.58 20.22 0.43
CA SER A 12 -12.45 19.63 1.45
C SER A 12 -12.35 18.11 1.55
N VAL A 13 -11.66 17.49 0.60
CA VAL A 13 -11.40 16.05 0.56
C VAL A 13 -9.91 15.80 0.32
N LEU A 14 -9.31 14.99 1.17
CA LEU A 14 -8.04 14.31 0.91
C LEU A 14 -8.34 12.90 0.42
N ILE A 15 -7.83 12.55 -0.76
CA ILE A 15 -7.73 11.17 -1.22
C ILE A 15 -6.26 10.78 -1.09
N THR A 16 -5.98 9.67 -0.43
CA THR A 16 -4.60 9.24 -0.15
C THR A 16 -4.40 7.81 -0.60
N ASP A 17 -3.25 7.57 -1.22
CA ASP A 17 -2.65 6.24 -1.23
C ASP A 17 -2.22 5.85 0.21
N LEU A 18 -1.86 4.58 0.42
CA LEU A 18 -1.48 4.03 1.73
C LEU A 18 -0.03 3.56 1.78
N ASP A 19 0.33 2.62 0.90
CA ASP A 19 1.62 1.93 0.95
C ASP A 19 2.71 2.88 0.44
N ASN A 20 3.76 3.08 1.23
CA ASN A 20 4.79 4.10 1.00
C ASN A 20 4.28 5.57 1.02
N THR A 21 3.00 5.80 1.30
CA THR A 21 2.42 7.13 1.48
C THR A 21 2.15 7.44 2.95
N LEU A 22 1.38 6.61 3.65
CA LEU A 22 1.09 6.79 5.09
C LEU A 22 2.05 6.01 5.99
N TYR A 23 2.56 4.88 5.50
CA TYR A 23 3.52 4.03 6.20
C TYR A 23 4.45 3.36 5.18
N ASP A 24 5.62 2.95 5.63
CA ASP A 24 6.65 2.33 4.78
C ASP A 24 6.34 0.85 4.56
N TRP A 25 5.56 0.55 3.51
CA TRP A 25 5.19 -0.82 3.19
C TRP A 25 6.40 -1.65 2.78
N PHE A 26 7.33 -1.06 2.03
CA PHE A 26 8.49 -1.77 1.54
C PHE A 26 9.38 -2.24 2.70
N GLU A 27 9.64 -1.39 3.69
CA GLU A 27 10.41 -1.77 4.88
C GLU A 27 9.68 -2.84 5.71
N ILE A 28 8.35 -2.70 5.90
CA ILE A 28 7.54 -3.72 6.58
C ILE A 28 7.66 -5.06 5.88
N TRP A 29 7.49 -5.07 4.56
CA TRP A 29 7.55 -6.27 3.74
C TRP A 29 8.96 -6.88 3.79
N TYR A 30 10.01 -6.10 3.48
CA TYR A 30 11.37 -6.61 3.39
C TYR A 30 11.85 -7.18 4.71
N SER A 31 11.73 -6.41 5.80
CA SER A 31 12.26 -6.81 7.10
C SER A 31 11.54 -8.04 7.64
N SER A 32 10.22 -8.13 7.45
CA SER A 32 9.47 -9.33 7.85
C SER A 32 9.75 -10.54 6.95
N PHE A 33 9.68 -10.37 5.63
CA PHE A 33 9.86 -11.45 4.67
C PHE A 33 11.29 -12.01 4.69
N ASN A 34 12.30 -11.15 4.74
CA ASN A 34 13.70 -11.60 4.79
C ASN A 34 14.00 -12.34 6.10
N ALA A 35 13.52 -11.86 7.25
CA ALA A 35 13.70 -12.57 8.53
C ALA A 35 13.02 -13.95 8.52
N MET A 36 11.83 -14.06 7.92
CA MET A 36 11.19 -15.35 7.69
C MET A 36 12.06 -16.25 6.82
N LEU A 37 12.52 -15.74 5.67
CA LEU A 37 13.22 -16.51 4.66
C LEU A 37 14.54 -17.07 5.18
N GLU A 38 15.35 -16.24 5.86
CA GLU A 38 16.61 -16.68 6.48
C GLU A 38 16.35 -17.80 7.49
N ARG A 39 15.32 -17.65 8.33
CA ARG A 39 14.98 -18.65 9.35
C ARG A 39 14.47 -19.96 8.73
N VAL A 40 13.73 -19.89 7.62
CA VAL A 40 13.33 -21.08 6.86
C VAL A 40 14.56 -21.77 6.26
N VAL A 41 15.53 -21.05 5.72
CA VAL A 41 16.78 -21.62 5.21
C VAL A 41 17.53 -22.35 6.33
N GLU A 42 17.69 -21.72 7.49
CA GLU A 42 18.35 -22.31 8.66
C GLU A 42 17.69 -23.61 9.13
N ILE A 43 16.37 -23.61 9.32
CA ILE A 43 15.63 -24.75 9.88
C ILE A 43 15.48 -25.87 8.85
N SER A 44 15.16 -25.51 7.60
CA SER A 44 14.85 -26.49 6.57
C SER A 44 16.07 -26.99 5.82
N GLY A 45 17.20 -26.28 5.85
CA GLY A 45 18.39 -26.59 5.06
C GLY A 45 18.16 -26.50 3.53
N ILE A 46 17.03 -25.97 3.08
CA ILE A 46 16.75 -25.72 1.66
C ILE A 46 17.38 -24.38 1.29
N SER A 47 18.03 -24.31 0.11
CA SER A 47 18.74 -23.10 -0.29
C SER A 47 17.79 -21.93 -0.53
N LYS A 48 18.29 -20.71 -0.29
CA LYS A 48 17.54 -19.47 -0.48
C LYS A 48 17.07 -19.33 -1.93
N GLU A 49 17.91 -19.71 -2.90
CA GLU A 49 17.60 -19.64 -4.33
C GLU A 49 16.43 -20.56 -4.69
N GLN A 50 16.38 -21.77 -4.12
CA GLN A 50 15.29 -22.70 -4.34
C GLN A 50 13.98 -22.16 -3.74
N LEU A 51 14.02 -21.65 -2.50
CA LEU A 51 12.83 -21.07 -1.85
C LEU A 51 12.30 -19.87 -2.64
N ILE A 52 13.17 -18.94 -3.06
CA ILE A 52 12.78 -17.78 -3.89
C ILE A 52 12.07 -18.24 -5.18
N LYS A 53 12.63 -19.25 -5.87
CA LYS A 53 12.05 -19.80 -7.09
C LYS A 53 10.66 -20.43 -6.86
N GLU A 54 10.45 -21.06 -5.71
CA GLU A 54 9.18 -21.68 -5.34
C GLU A 54 8.14 -20.68 -4.82
N ILE A 55 8.58 -19.57 -4.21
CA ILE A 55 7.70 -18.51 -3.68
C ILE A 55 7.05 -17.70 -4.80
N ARG A 56 7.81 -17.32 -5.84
CA ARG A 56 7.32 -16.44 -6.90
C ARG A 56 6.02 -16.95 -7.59
N PRO A 57 5.90 -18.23 -7.96
CA PRO A 57 4.65 -18.77 -8.50
C PRO A 57 3.46 -18.65 -7.54
N VAL A 58 3.66 -18.86 -6.23
CA VAL A 58 2.60 -18.75 -5.21
C VAL A 58 2.12 -17.30 -5.10
N HIS A 59 3.05 -16.33 -5.07
CA HIS A 59 2.70 -14.92 -5.07
C HIS A 59 1.95 -14.51 -6.35
N ARG A 60 2.36 -15.01 -7.52
CA ARG A 60 1.65 -14.81 -8.80
C ARG A 60 0.23 -15.37 -8.78
N GLU A 61 0.04 -16.58 -8.26
CA GLU A 61 -1.28 -17.22 -8.11
C GLU A 61 -2.22 -16.37 -7.25
N HIS A 62 -1.71 -15.77 -6.17
CA HIS A 62 -2.53 -15.00 -5.22
C HIS A 62 -2.56 -13.48 -5.46
N GLY A 63 -1.81 -12.99 -6.46
CA GLY A 63 -1.75 -11.57 -6.80
C GLY A 63 -1.25 -10.69 -5.65
N THR A 64 -0.28 -11.18 -4.86
CA THR A 64 0.31 -10.43 -3.75
C THR A 64 1.68 -10.98 -3.36
N ALA A 65 2.57 -10.12 -2.86
CA ALA A 65 3.86 -10.51 -2.26
C ALA A 65 3.76 -10.81 -0.75
N GLU A 66 2.54 -10.83 -0.20
CA GLU A 66 2.28 -10.93 1.25
C GLU A 66 1.40 -12.13 1.62
N TYR A 67 1.33 -13.14 0.76
CA TYR A 67 0.44 -14.28 0.96
C TYR A 67 0.75 -15.02 2.27
N ALA A 68 -0.18 -14.96 3.24
CA ALA A 68 0.06 -15.44 4.60
C ALA A 68 0.39 -16.95 4.71
N PHE A 69 0.03 -17.75 3.70
CA PHE A 69 0.19 -19.21 3.69
C PHE A 69 1.29 -19.67 2.71
N VAL A 70 2.21 -18.78 2.33
CA VAL A 70 3.23 -19.05 1.31
C VAL A 70 4.08 -20.29 1.61
N LEU A 71 4.50 -20.49 2.87
CA LEU A 71 5.34 -21.63 3.26
C LEU A 71 4.64 -22.99 3.03
N GLU A 72 3.33 -23.03 3.25
CA GLU A 72 2.54 -24.25 3.13
C GLU A 72 2.40 -24.71 1.67
N LYS A 73 2.67 -23.82 0.72
CA LYS A 73 2.56 -24.03 -0.72
C LYS A 73 3.88 -24.40 -1.40
N LEU A 74 5.02 -24.31 -0.69
CA LEU A 74 6.34 -24.55 -1.30
C LEU A 74 6.58 -26.06 -1.49
N PRO A 75 6.84 -26.54 -2.73
CA PRO A 75 7.03 -27.95 -3.02
C PRO A 75 8.14 -28.61 -2.18
N SER A 76 9.24 -27.89 -1.93
CA SER A 76 10.34 -28.39 -1.12
C SER A 76 9.95 -28.62 0.34
N LEU A 77 9.18 -27.70 0.93
CA LEU A 77 8.66 -27.82 2.29
C LEU A 77 7.58 -28.90 2.40
N GLN A 78 6.69 -29.00 1.41
CA GLN A 78 5.70 -30.09 1.33
C GLN A 78 6.38 -31.45 1.24
N LYS A 79 7.43 -31.60 0.41
CA LYS A 79 8.19 -32.84 0.31
C LYS A 79 8.89 -33.20 1.62
N LYS A 80 9.43 -32.21 2.33
CA LYS A 80 10.19 -32.43 3.58
C LYS A 80 9.29 -32.75 4.77
N TYR A 81 8.21 -31.99 4.97
CA TYR A 81 7.39 -32.04 6.17
C TYR A 81 6.03 -32.72 5.96
N GLY A 82 5.62 -32.96 4.71
CA GLY A 82 4.48 -33.78 4.31
C GLY A 82 3.08 -33.17 4.50
N SER A 83 2.87 -32.37 5.53
CA SER A 83 1.55 -31.79 5.86
C SER A 83 1.65 -30.35 6.33
N ARG A 84 0.62 -29.55 6.05
CA ARG A 84 0.48 -28.17 6.54
C ARG A 84 0.80 -28.00 8.02
N GLN A 85 0.22 -28.86 8.87
CA GLN A 85 0.42 -28.80 10.32
C GLN A 85 1.91 -28.94 10.66
N ARG A 86 2.58 -29.97 10.14
CA ARG A 86 4.02 -30.17 10.34
C ARG A 86 4.88 -29.04 9.77
N ILE A 87 4.53 -28.45 8.62
CA ILE A 87 5.25 -27.27 8.10
C ILE A 87 5.17 -26.14 9.11
N ASN A 88 3.98 -25.86 9.65
CA ASN A 88 3.78 -24.77 10.62
C ASN A 88 4.44 -25.04 11.97
N ASP A 89 4.45 -26.28 12.44
CA ASP A 89 5.09 -26.66 13.71
C ASP A 89 6.62 -26.52 13.61
N GLU A 90 7.22 -27.09 12.56
CA GLU A 90 8.66 -27.09 12.34
C GLU A 90 9.20 -25.68 12.01
N LEU A 91 8.42 -24.87 11.27
CA LEU A 91 8.79 -23.49 10.90
C LEU A 91 8.19 -22.43 11.83
N SER A 92 7.71 -22.84 13.01
CA SER A 92 7.08 -21.93 13.99
C SER A 92 7.99 -20.75 14.36
N GLU A 93 9.30 -20.98 14.48
CA GLU A 93 10.28 -19.91 14.73
C GLU A 93 10.41 -18.93 13.55
N ALA A 94 10.31 -19.40 12.31
CA ALA A 94 10.34 -18.54 11.13
C ALA A 94 9.06 -17.69 11.01
N ILE A 95 7.91 -18.30 11.29
CA ILE A 95 6.62 -17.60 11.35
C ILE A 95 6.62 -16.56 12.49
N HIS A 96 7.24 -16.88 13.62
CA HIS A 96 7.41 -15.94 14.72
C HIS A 96 8.32 -14.76 14.32
N ALA A 97 9.47 -15.03 13.69
CA ALA A 97 10.37 -13.99 13.20
C ALA A 97 9.67 -13.03 12.24
N TYR A 98 8.94 -13.57 11.25
CA TYR A 98 8.10 -12.79 10.34
C TYR A 98 7.13 -11.84 11.08
N ARG A 99 6.37 -12.38 12.04
CA ARG A 99 5.38 -11.61 12.81
C ARG A 99 6.04 -10.54 13.68
N SER A 100 7.17 -10.87 14.32
CA SER A 100 7.92 -9.95 15.19
C SER A 100 8.46 -8.75 14.40
N GLU A 101 9.12 -9.03 13.27
CA GLU A 101 9.69 -7.99 12.42
C GLU A 101 8.60 -7.11 11.80
N ARG A 102 7.51 -7.71 11.35
CA ARG A 102 6.36 -6.97 10.83
C ARG A 102 5.77 -6.03 11.88
N MET A 103 5.65 -6.45 13.14
CA MET A 103 5.18 -5.57 14.22
C MET A 103 6.17 -4.46 14.55
N THR A 104 7.47 -4.77 14.52
CA THR A 104 8.55 -3.81 14.83
C THR A 104 8.65 -2.69 13.79
N HIS A 105 8.38 -3.02 12.52
CA HIS A 105 8.51 -2.09 11.40
C HIS A 105 7.20 -1.43 10.97
N LEU A 106 6.04 -1.88 11.46
CA LEU A 106 4.74 -1.25 11.18
C LEU A 106 4.64 0.11 11.88
N LYS A 107 5.08 1.17 11.16
CA LYS A 107 5.15 2.54 11.65
C LYS A 107 4.68 3.52 10.58
N LEU A 108 4.05 4.61 11.01
CA LEU A 108 3.69 5.72 10.13
C LEU A 108 4.92 6.52 9.74
N TYR A 109 4.86 7.12 8.54
CA TYR A 109 5.78 8.20 8.22
C TYR A 109 5.57 9.40 9.15
N LYS A 110 6.65 10.17 9.34
CA LYS A 110 6.64 11.34 10.21
C LYS A 110 5.55 12.34 9.78
N GLY A 111 4.76 12.80 10.74
CA GLY A 111 3.71 13.81 10.53
C GLY A 111 2.38 13.27 10.00
N VAL A 112 2.29 11.99 9.63
CA VAL A 112 1.04 11.40 9.10
C VAL A 112 -0.09 11.47 10.14
N TYR A 113 0.14 10.97 11.34
CA TYR A 113 -0.88 10.93 12.39
C TYR A 113 -1.40 12.34 12.74
N ASP A 114 -0.48 13.27 13.03
CA ASP A 114 -0.81 14.64 13.42
C ASP A 114 -1.55 15.39 12.31
N THR A 115 -1.16 15.17 11.06
CA THR A 115 -1.83 15.77 9.91
C THR A 115 -3.25 15.24 9.76
N LEU A 116 -3.44 13.92 9.84
CA LEU A 116 -4.79 13.32 9.76
C LEU A 116 -5.68 13.77 10.93
N ALA A 117 -5.11 13.92 12.13
CA ALA A 117 -5.81 14.48 13.28
C ALA A 117 -6.24 15.93 13.03
N GLU A 118 -5.37 16.75 12.43
CA GLU A 118 -5.70 18.13 12.07
C GLU A 118 -6.74 18.21 10.95
N LEU A 119 -6.69 17.34 9.95
CA LEU A 119 -7.72 17.26 8.91
C LEU A 119 -9.08 16.90 9.52
N LYS A 120 -9.11 15.95 10.46
CA LYS A 120 -10.32 15.60 11.20
C LYS A 120 -10.84 16.76 12.04
N SER A 121 -9.98 17.53 12.72
CA SER A 121 -10.37 18.72 13.50
C SER A 121 -11.05 19.77 12.60
N ARG A 122 -10.59 19.90 11.35
CA ARG A 122 -11.14 20.79 10.32
C ARG A 122 -12.36 20.23 9.58
N ARG A 123 -12.80 19.01 9.93
CA ARG A 123 -13.89 18.27 9.27
C ARG A 123 -13.66 18.08 7.77
N VAL A 124 -12.42 17.82 7.40
CA VAL A 124 -12.01 17.40 6.07
C VAL A 124 -12.25 15.90 5.96
N ARG A 125 -12.74 15.45 4.81
CA ARG A 125 -12.97 14.03 4.57
C ARG A 125 -11.68 13.39 4.08
N VAL A 126 -11.34 12.22 4.61
CA VAL A 126 -10.16 11.46 4.22
C VAL A 126 -10.62 10.14 3.61
N ILE A 127 -10.25 9.91 2.35
CA ILE A 127 -10.59 8.72 1.57
C ILE A 127 -9.29 7.99 1.24
N ALA A 128 -9.22 6.70 1.52
CA ALA A 128 -8.08 5.88 1.16
C ALA A 128 -8.36 5.12 -0.15
N TYR A 129 -7.41 5.13 -1.08
CA TYR A 129 -7.46 4.31 -2.29
C TYR A 129 -6.13 3.60 -2.54
N THR A 130 -6.15 2.27 -2.39
CA THR A 130 -4.99 1.39 -2.55
C THR A 130 -5.27 0.26 -3.54
N GLU A 131 -4.20 -0.31 -4.10
CA GLU A 131 -4.23 -1.55 -4.91
C GLU A 131 -3.93 -2.79 -4.05
N SER A 132 -3.66 -2.61 -2.75
CA SER A 132 -3.39 -3.69 -1.80
C SER A 132 -4.66 -4.40 -1.33
N LYS A 133 -4.53 -5.71 -1.10
CA LYS A 133 -5.62 -6.61 -0.69
C LYS A 133 -6.26 -6.17 0.63
N GLU A 134 -7.60 -6.16 0.66
CA GLU A 134 -8.41 -5.55 1.70
C GLU A 134 -8.02 -5.97 3.12
N TRP A 135 -7.90 -7.26 3.43
CA TRP A 135 -7.67 -7.71 4.81
C TRP A 135 -6.33 -7.24 5.38
N TYR A 136 -5.27 -7.30 4.56
CA TYR A 136 -3.94 -6.87 4.97
C TYR A 136 -3.94 -5.36 5.23
N THR A 137 -4.57 -4.60 4.33
CA THR A 137 -4.77 -3.16 4.48
C THR A 137 -5.54 -2.84 5.76
N LYS A 138 -6.70 -3.46 5.98
CA LYS A 138 -7.51 -3.29 7.19
C LYS A 138 -6.72 -3.60 8.46
N ASN A 139 -5.90 -4.66 8.46
CA ASN A 139 -5.06 -5.02 9.61
C ASN A 139 -4.06 -3.91 9.96
N ARG A 140 -3.38 -3.34 8.96
CA ARG A 140 -2.44 -2.23 9.16
C ARG A 140 -3.16 -0.98 9.65
N LEU A 141 -4.26 -0.59 8.99
CA LEU A 141 -5.04 0.59 9.38
C LEU A 141 -5.51 0.50 10.84
N LYS A 142 -6.01 -0.67 11.27
CA LYS A 142 -6.43 -0.89 12.66
C LYS A 142 -5.27 -0.76 13.64
N ARG A 143 -4.13 -1.39 13.35
CA ARG A 143 -2.95 -1.38 14.23
C ARG A 143 -2.30 0.01 14.34
N LEU A 144 -2.37 0.79 13.28
CA LEU A 144 -1.87 2.16 13.21
C LEU A 144 -2.87 3.21 13.71
N GLY A 145 -4.10 2.80 14.06
CA GLY A 145 -5.17 3.69 14.50
C GLY A 145 -5.68 4.66 13.43
N LEU A 146 -5.49 4.32 12.15
CA LEU A 146 -5.89 5.16 11.01
C LEU A 146 -7.37 5.03 10.67
N ASP A 147 -8.02 3.95 11.11
CA ASP A 147 -9.47 3.72 10.97
C ASP A 147 -10.32 4.81 11.65
N TYR A 148 -9.73 5.57 12.57
CA TYR A 148 -10.38 6.72 13.17
C TYR A 148 -10.45 7.93 12.21
N PHE A 149 -9.48 8.09 11.31
CA PHE A 149 -9.40 9.27 10.43
C PHE A 149 -9.97 9.02 9.04
N ILE A 150 -9.85 7.80 8.54
CA ILE A 150 -10.29 7.41 7.20
C ILE A 150 -11.79 7.14 7.21
N GLU A 151 -12.53 7.78 6.31
CA GLU A 151 -13.97 7.59 6.17
C GLU A 151 -14.30 6.35 5.32
N ILE A 152 -13.63 6.20 4.18
CA ILE A 152 -13.84 5.09 3.25
C ILE A 152 -12.50 4.59 2.73
N LEU A 153 -12.31 3.28 2.78
CA LEU A 153 -11.25 2.55 2.10
C LEU A 153 -11.78 1.95 0.79
N TYR A 154 -11.13 2.29 -0.32
CA TYR A 154 -11.27 1.63 -1.62
C TYR A 154 -10.06 0.72 -1.84
N SER A 155 -10.31 -0.59 -2.00
CA SER A 155 -9.27 -1.60 -2.21
C SER A 155 -9.78 -2.78 -3.03
N PRO A 156 -8.93 -3.57 -3.70
CA PRO A 156 -9.35 -4.83 -4.29
C PRO A 156 -9.88 -5.82 -3.25
N SER A 157 -10.72 -6.74 -3.71
CA SER A 157 -11.12 -7.91 -2.93
C SER A 157 -9.92 -8.81 -2.60
N ASP A 158 -10.04 -9.55 -1.49
CA ASP A 158 -9.02 -10.51 -1.08
C ASP A 158 -8.95 -11.73 -2.00
N HIS A 159 -7.80 -12.41 -1.94
CA HIS A 159 -7.61 -13.75 -2.51
C HIS A 159 -8.19 -14.83 -1.59
N SER A 160 -8.39 -16.03 -2.15
CA SER A 160 -8.74 -17.21 -1.37
C SER A 160 -7.58 -17.69 -0.48
N VAL A 161 -7.94 -18.25 0.67
CA VAL A 161 -7.03 -18.78 1.68
C VAL A 161 -7.44 -20.21 2.06
N PRO A 162 -6.51 -21.09 2.51
CA PRO A 162 -6.81 -22.48 2.83
C PRO A 162 -7.37 -22.63 4.26
N ILE A 163 -8.23 -21.69 4.68
CA ILE A 163 -8.93 -21.70 5.96
C ILE A 163 -10.39 -21.35 5.69
N GLU A 164 -11.29 -21.89 6.51
CA GLU A 164 -12.71 -21.54 6.43
C GLU A 164 -12.90 -20.06 6.79
N GLU A 165 -13.96 -19.44 6.27
CA GLU A 165 -14.20 -18.02 6.42
C GLU A 165 -14.37 -17.62 7.89
N GLU A 166 -14.97 -18.50 8.71
CA GLU A 166 -15.15 -18.32 10.15
C GLU A 166 -13.84 -18.38 10.94
N GLN A 167 -12.78 -18.95 10.37
CA GLN A 167 -11.45 -19.00 10.97
C GLN A 167 -10.65 -17.72 10.68
N ARG A 168 -11.10 -16.92 9.71
CA ARG A 168 -10.45 -15.66 9.35
C ARG A 168 -10.83 -14.61 10.39
N THR A 169 -9.82 -13.95 10.97
CA THR A 169 -10.09 -12.85 11.90
C THR A 169 -10.82 -11.73 11.18
N GLU A 170 -12.07 -11.49 11.57
CA GLU A 170 -12.85 -10.36 11.09
C GLU A 170 -12.26 -9.05 11.61
N ILE A 171 -12.16 -8.04 10.74
CA ILE A 171 -11.67 -6.71 11.08
C ILE A 171 -12.79 -5.72 10.82
N THR A 172 -13.39 -5.23 11.90
CA THR A 172 -14.48 -4.26 11.88
C THR A 172 -14.03 -2.89 12.39
N PHE A 173 -14.75 -1.86 11.95
CA PHE A 173 -14.47 -0.47 12.27
C PHE A 173 -15.78 0.24 12.62
N ASP A 174 -15.73 1.12 13.64
CA ASP A 174 -16.90 1.88 14.07
C ASP A 174 -17.24 3.03 13.11
N PHE A 175 -16.22 3.58 12.43
CA PHE A 175 -16.32 4.82 11.64
C PHE A 175 -15.97 4.62 10.17
N MET A 176 -14.94 3.83 9.88
CA MET A 176 -14.46 3.60 8.52
C MET A 176 -15.33 2.57 7.79
N LYS A 177 -15.68 2.86 6.53
CA LYS A 177 -16.32 1.90 5.62
C LYS A 177 -15.29 1.33 4.66
N SER A 178 -15.58 0.18 4.06
CA SER A 178 -14.76 -0.40 3.01
C SER A 178 -15.60 -0.70 1.77
N LYS A 179 -15.00 -0.50 0.60
CA LYS A 179 -15.60 -0.74 -0.70
C LYS A 179 -14.58 -1.39 -1.62
N HIS A 180 -15.05 -2.32 -2.45
CA HIS A 180 -14.18 -2.96 -3.43
C HIS A 180 -14.07 -2.11 -4.69
N THR A 181 -12.85 -1.95 -5.19
CA THR A 181 -12.63 -1.45 -6.55
C THR A 181 -13.04 -2.52 -7.56
N PRO A 182 -13.42 -2.15 -8.79
CA PRO A 182 -13.69 -3.15 -9.83
C PRO A 182 -12.48 -4.04 -10.08
N GLU A 183 -12.74 -5.30 -10.44
CA GLU A 183 -11.68 -6.28 -10.71
C GLU A 183 -10.84 -5.87 -11.92
N GLY A 184 -9.52 -5.97 -11.81
CA GLY A 184 -8.57 -5.63 -12.86
C GLY A 184 -8.33 -4.13 -13.08
N GLU A 185 -9.09 -3.26 -12.41
CA GLU A 185 -8.88 -1.81 -12.49
C GLU A 185 -7.75 -1.36 -11.55
N LEU A 186 -6.76 -0.72 -12.15
CA LEU A 186 -5.53 -0.29 -11.50
C LEU A 186 -5.25 1.19 -11.82
N LYS A 187 -4.50 1.84 -10.93
CA LYS A 187 -3.86 3.12 -11.20
C LYS A 187 -2.92 2.93 -12.41
N PRO A 188 -2.80 3.92 -13.33
CA PRO A 188 -3.30 5.28 -13.22
C PRO A 188 -4.69 5.54 -13.84
N ASN A 189 -5.67 4.64 -13.76
CA ASN A 189 -7.00 4.87 -14.38
C ASN A 189 -7.74 6.09 -13.78
N PRO A 190 -7.86 7.23 -14.50
CA PRO A 190 -8.54 8.43 -13.96
C PRO A 190 -10.05 8.22 -13.82
N ARG A 191 -10.65 7.30 -14.59
CA ARG A 191 -12.09 7.06 -14.55
C ARG A 191 -12.51 6.48 -13.20
N LEU A 192 -11.72 5.55 -12.66
CA LEU A 192 -11.98 4.97 -11.34
C LEU A 192 -11.90 6.05 -10.25
N LEU A 193 -10.90 6.93 -10.29
CA LEU A 193 -10.81 8.05 -9.35
C LEU A 193 -12.02 9.00 -9.45
N LEU A 194 -12.47 9.31 -10.67
CA LEU A 194 -13.67 10.14 -10.89
C LEU A 194 -14.94 9.47 -10.35
N ASP A 195 -15.07 8.15 -10.50
CA ASP A 195 -16.22 7.40 -9.97
C ASP A 195 -16.20 7.37 -8.43
N ILE A 196 -15.02 7.23 -7.79
CA ILE A 196 -14.85 7.39 -6.33
C ILE A 196 -15.30 8.79 -5.88
N ILE A 197 -14.80 9.84 -6.55
CA ILE A 197 -15.13 11.25 -6.22
C ILE A 197 -16.63 11.51 -6.35
N LYS A 198 -17.25 10.99 -7.40
CA LYS A 198 -18.69 11.09 -7.61
C LYS A 198 -19.47 10.37 -6.51
N GLU A 199 -19.06 9.16 -6.16
CA GLU A 199 -19.74 8.34 -5.15
C GLU A 199 -19.71 8.98 -3.76
N ILE A 200 -18.61 9.63 -3.41
CA ILE A 200 -18.53 10.40 -2.16
C ILE A 200 -19.26 11.74 -2.24
N GLY A 201 -19.80 12.15 -3.39
CA GLY A 201 -20.50 13.42 -3.57
C GLY A 201 -19.58 14.64 -3.55
N ALA A 202 -18.35 14.50 -4.03
CA ALA A 202 -17.39 15.59 -4.21
C ALA A 202 -17.18 15.93 -5.70
N THR A 203 -16.42 16.98 -5.99
CA THR A 203 -15.92 17.28 -7.34
C THR A 203 -14.39 17.22 -7.38
N PRO A 204 -13.75 17.02 -8.55
CA PRO A 204 -12.28 17.00 -8.65
C PRO A 204 -11.59 18.23 -8.05
N GLU A 205 -12.21 19.41 -8.19
CA GLU A 205 -11.70 20.68 -7.67
C GLU A 205 -11.70 20.74 -6.14
N GLU A 206 -12.60 19.99 -5.48
CA GLU A 206 -12.67 19.88 -4.01
C GLU A 206 -11.63 18.90 -3.44
N CYS A 207 -11.06 18.05 -4.29
CA CYS A 207 -10.17 16.96 -3.93
C CYS A 207 -8.70 17.31 -4.13
N VAL A 208 -7.86 16.73 -3.26
CA VAL A 208 -6.42 16.59 -3.47
C VAL A 208 -6.08 15.11 -3.34
N TYR A 209 -5.24 14.60 -4.24
CA TYR A 209 -4.71 13.25 -4.17
C TYR A 209 -3.25 13.30 -3.72
N VAL A 210 -2.85 12.44 -2.77
CA VAL A 210 -1.45 12.26 -2.37
C VAL A 210 -1.03 10.80 -2.49
N GLY A 211 0.12 10.55 -3.11
CA GLY A 211 0.70 9.21 -3.25
C GLY A 211 2.18 9.24 -3.64
N ASP A 212 2.87 8.11 -3.47
CA ASP A 212 4.31 7.95 -3.69
C ASP A 212 4.67 7.55 -5.12
N SER A 213 3.71 7.29 -6.00
CA SER A 213 3.99 6.89 -7.37
C SER A 213 3.68 7.99 -8.38
N GLU A 214 4.71 8.56 -9.03
CA GLU A 214 4.50 9.54 -10.10
C GLU A 214 3.68 8.96 -11.27
N MET A 215 3.95 7.71 -11.61
CA MET A 215 3.35 7.01 -12.75
C MET A 215 1.97 6.39 -12.47
N LYS A 216 1.61 6.21 -11.19
CA LYS A 216 0.30 5.69 -10.78
C LYS A 216 -0.55 6.77 -10.16
N ASP A 217 -0.13 7.32 -9.03
CA ASP A 217 -0.92 8.25 -8.22
C ASP A 217 -1.00 9.64 -8.85
N VAL A 218 0.15 10.24 -9.16
CA VAL A 218 0.22 11.61 -9.69
C VAL A 218 -0.42 11.65 -11.08
N GLU A 219 -0.05 10.72 -11.96
CA GLU A 219 -0.61 10.64 -13.31
C GLU A 219 -2.14 10.48 -13.29
N MET A 220 -2.67 9.57 -12.46
CA MET A 220 -4.12 9.39 -12.32
C MET A 220 -4.82 10.66 -11.85
N ALA A 221 -4.28 11.31 -10.82
CA ALA A 221 -4.87 12.51 -10.24
C ALA A 221 -4.90 13.66 -11.27
N LEU A 222 -3.79 13.89 -11.98
CA LEU A 222 -3.71 14.92 -13.02
C LEU A 222 -4.67 14.64 -14.18
N GLN A 223 -4.75 13.39 -14.64
CA GLN A 223 -5.70 13.00 -15.70
C GLN A 223 -7.17 13.14 -15.27
N ALA A 224 -7.46 13.02 -13.97
CA ALA A 224 -8.78 13.23 -13.39
C ALA A 224 -9.10 14.72 -13.07
N GLY A 225 -8.15 15.64 -13.29
CA GLY A 225 -8.31 17.05 -12.93
C GLY A 225 -8.29 17.31 -11.42
N VAL A 226 -7.72 16.38 -10.64
CA VAL A 226 -7.54 16.47 -9.19
C VAL A 226 -6.16 17.05 -8.89
N THR A 227 -6.06 17.91 -7.89
CA THR A 227 -4.75 18.41 -7.45
C THR A 227 -3.87 17.25 -7.01
N ALA A 228 -2.71 17.08 -7.66
CA ALA A 228 -1.82 15.94 -7.45
C ALA A 228 -0.61 16.33 -6.58
N VAL A 229 -0.44 15.61 -5.46
CA VAL A 229 0.68 15.79 -4.54
C VAL A 229 1.54 14.53 -4.57
N PHE A 230 2.80 14.70 -4.95
CA PHE A 230 3.79 13.62 -4.94
C PHE A 230 4.46 13.50 -3.57
N ALA A 231 4.27 12.37 -2.91
CA ALA A 231 4.91 12.00 -1.64
C ALA A 231 6.31 11.42 -1.89
N LYS A 232 7.26 12.30 -2.25
CA LYS A 232 8.63 11.91 -2.64
C LYS A 232 9.37 11.08 -1.59
N TYR A 233 9.06 11.28 -0.31
CA TYR A 233 9.69 10.52 0.77
C TYR A 233 9.43 9.02 0.72
N GLY A 234 8.37 8.57 0.01
CA GLY A 234 8.02 7.17 -0.16
C GLY A 234 8.88 6.43 -1.20
N THR A 235 9.68 7.13 -2.00
CA THR A 235 10.39 6.53 -3.15
C THR A 235 11.81 6.08 -2.87
N GLY A 236 12.35 6.35 -1.68
CA GLY A 236 13.78 6.14 -1.38
C GLY A 236 14.28 4.71 -1.59
N HIS A 237 13.40 3.71 -1.48
CA HIS A 237 13.73 2.29 -1.68
C HIS A 237 13.89 1.88 -3.15
N PHE A 238 13.45 2.74 -4.08
CA PHE A 238 13.55 2.51 -5.52
C PHE A 238 14.68 3.31 -6.17
N GLU A 239 15.37 4.15 -5.40
CA GLU A 239 16.50 4.97 -5.84
C GLU A 239 17.83 4.30 -5.47
N GLY A 240 18.60 3.84 -6.47
CA GLY A 240 19.94 3.28 -6.29
C GLY A 240 20.04 1.75 -6.41
N ASP A 241 21.17 1.20 -5.95
CA ASP A 241 21.49 -0.24 -5.95
C ASP A 241 21.03 -0.91 -4.65
N ASP A 242 19.75 -0.72 -4.30
CA ASP A 242 19.16 -1.30 -3.10
C ASP A 242 18.85 -2.79 -3.33
N ARG A 243 19.75 -3.66 -2.85
CA ARG A 243 19.61 -5.13 -2.92
C ARG A 243 18.31 -5.67 -2.32
N ARG A 244 17.62 -4.88 -1.48
CA ARG A 244 16.30 -5.25 -0.94
C ARG A 244 15.26 -5.31 -2.05
N TYR A 245 15.37 -4.43 -3.04
CA TYR A 245 14.45 -4.36 -4.17
C TYR A 245 14.63 -5.55 -5.11
N GLU A 246 15.88 -6.04 -5.28
CA GLU A 246 16.15 -7.26 -6.04
C GLU A 246 15.41 -8.47 -5.45
N LEU A 247 15.37 -8.58 -4.10
CA LEU A 247 14.60 -9.63 -3.44
C LEU A 247 13.11 -9.51 -3.76
N LEU A 248 12.55 -8.29 -3.73
CA LEU A 248 11.15 -8.07 -4.08
C LEU A 248 10.88 -8.50 -5.53
N GLN A 249 11.72 -8.08 -6.48
CA GLN A 249 11.59 -8.47 -7.88
C GLN A 249 11.67 -9.98 -8.08
N ALA A 250 12.50 -10.67 -7.29
CA ALA A 250 12.67 -12.11 -7.37
C ALA A 250 11.45 -12.90 -6.87
N VAL A 251 10.64 -12.33 -5.98
CA VAL A 251 9.49 -13.04 -5.37
C VAL A 251 8.13 -12.38 -5.64
N THR A 252 8.08 -11.22 -6.28
CA THR A 252 6.83 -10.49 -6.51
C THR A 252 5.86 -11.25 -7.42
N HIS A 253 4.58 -10.91 -7.27
CA HIS A 253 3.49 -11.38 -8.10
C HIS A 253 3.47 -10.74 -9.49
N TRP A 254 4.27 -9.70 -9.74
CA TRP A 254 4.31 -9.01 -11.03
C TRP A 254 4.68 -9.97 -12.16
N THR A 255 3.82 -9.98 -13.18
CA THR A 255 4.08 -10.64 -14.46
C THR A 255 5.10 -9.84 -15.26
N ASP A 256 5.71 -10.47 -16.26
CA ASP A 256 6.62 -9.76 -17.15
C ASP A 256 5.85 -8.65 -17.91
N ALA A 257 4.55 -8.86 -18.16
CA ALA A 257 3.64 -7.86 -18.70
C ALA A 257 3.37 -6.70 -17.72
N ASP A 258 3.28 -6.94 -16.40
CA ASP A 258 3.15 -5.85 -15.41
C ASP A 258 4.43 -5.01 -15.34
N VAL A 259 5.59 -5.67 -15.40
CA VAL A 259 6.88 -4.99 -15.46
C VAL A 259 7.02 -4.20 -16.76
N GLU A 260 6.65 -4.78 -17.90
CA GLU A 260 6.63 -4.09 -19.19
C GLU A 260 5.65 -2.93 -19.19
N ARG A 261 4.45 -3.09 -18.60
CA ARG A 261 3.46 -2.03 -18.42
C ARG A 261 4.02 -0.91 -17.55
N GLU A 262 4.64 -1.22 -16.41
CA GLU A 262 5.31 -0.19 -15.60
C GLU A 262 6.45 0.50 -16.36
N GLN A 263 7.24 -0.24 -17.14
CA GLN A 263 8.29 0.34 -17.99
C GLN A 263 7.70 1.18 -19.13
N GLU A 264 6.56 0.79 -19.69
CA GLU A 264 5.86 1.52 -20.73
C GLU A 264 5.24 2.80 -20.16
N ILE A 265 4.63 2.73 -18.97
CA ILE A 265 4.18 3.92 -18.24
C ILE A 265 5.39 4.81 -17.93
N LYS A 266 6.54 4.28 -17.47
CA LYS A 266 7.76 5.09 -17.29
C LYS A 266 8.26 5.73 -18.58
N ARG A 267 8.14 5.05 -19.73
CA ARG A 267 8.56 5.56 -21.06
C ARG A 267 7.58 6.56 -21.66
N ASN A 268 6.29 6.33 -21.48
CA ASN A 268 5.19 7.12 -22.05
C ASN A 268 4.67 8.19 -21.08
N SER A 269 5.05 8.12 -19.80
CA SER A 269 4.75 9.16 -18.83
C SER A 269 5.28 10.45 -19.42
N LYS A 270 4.37 11.36 -19.73
CA LYS A 270 4.70 12.69 -20.25
C LYS A 270 5.34 13.54 -19.15
N HIS A 271 6.18 12.97 -18.27
CA HIS A 271 6.71 13.56 -17.04
C HIS A 271 5.76 14.63 -16.49
N LEU A 272 4.48 14.25 -16.31
CA LEU A 272 3.47 15.22 -15.90
C LEU A 272 3.86 15.68 -14.52
N LYS A 273 4.36 16.91 -14.44
CA LYS A 273 4.90 17.45 -13.21
C LYS A 273 3.76 17.50 -12.19
N PRO A 274 3.93 16.91 -10.99
CA PRO A 274 2.92 17.04 -9.94
C PRO A 274 2.68 18.52 -9.64
N ASP A 275 1.46 18.87 -9.21
CA ASP A 275 1.16 20.24 -8.77
C ASP A 275 2.04 20.62 -7.58
N TYR A 276 2.30 19.65 -6.69
CA TYR A 276 3.17 19.80 -5.53
C TYR A 276 3.98 18.53 -5.27
N THR A 277 5.17 18.70 -4.71
CA THR A 277 6.01 17.62 -4.20
C THR A 277 6.30 17.89 -2.73
N ILE A 278 6.17 16.85 -1.90
CA ILE A 278 6.43 16.92 -0.46
C ILE A 278 7.44 15.86 -0.04
N ASP A 279 8.34 16.23 0.87
CA ASP A 279 9.31 15.34 1.52
C ASP A 279 8.79 14.86 2.89
N ARG A 280 7.65 15.38 3.36
CA ARG A 280 6.95 14.91 4.55
C ARG A 280 5.45 15.15 4.43
N PHE A 281 4.65 14.24 5.00
CA PHE A 281 3.20 14.30 4.91
C PHE A 281 2.60 15.59 5.52
N ASP A 282 3.19 16.16 6.58
CA ASP A 282 2.71 17.38 7.23
C ASP A 282 2.83 18.65 6.37
N GLN A 283 3.66 18.62 5.32
CA GLN A 283 3.75 19.70 4.35
C GLN A 283 2.46 19.88 3.54
N LEU A 284 1.54 18.90 3.55
CA LEU A 284 0.19 19.07 3.00
C LEU A 284 -0.52 20.31 3.57
N LEU A 285 -0.33 20.61 4.86
CA LEU A 285 -0.91 21.79 5.53
C LEU A 285 -0.23 23.11 5.09
N GLU A 286 0.98 23.02 4.56
CA GLU A 286 1.74 24.15 4.03
C GLU A 286 1.31 24.52 2.62
N ILE A 287 0.86 23.54 1.81
CA ILE A 287 0.52 23.76 0.40
C ILE A 287 -1.00 23.81 0.14
N ILE A 288 -1.83 23.15 0.95
CA ILE A 288 -3.29 23.10 0.80
C ILE A 288 -3.99 23.86 1.93
N ASN A 289 -5.00 24.66 1.58
CA ASN A 289 -5.93 25.23 2.56
C ASN A 289 -7.10 24.27 2.81
N PHE A 290 -6.91 23.30 3.70
CA PHE A 290 -7.95 22.35 4.06
C PHE A 290 -9.08 22.99 4.87
N ARG A 291 -10.32 22.79 4.41
CA ARG A 291 -11.53 23.28 5.08
C ARG A 291 -12.72 22.37 4.79
N LYS A 292 -13.67 22.30 5.72
CA LYS A 292 -14.94 21.59 5.48
C LYS A 292 -15.62 22.05 4.18
N LYS A 293 -16.31 21.12 3.51
CA LYS A 293 -17.15 21.42 2.35
C LYS A 293 -18.16 22.52 2.72
N LYS A 294 -18.29 23.54 1.87
CA LYS A 294 -19.34 24.56 2.02
C LYS A 294 -20.67 23.88 1.65
N ALA A 295 -21.68 24.08 2.49
CA ALA A 295 -23.04 23.62 2.25
C ALA A 295 -23.62 24.27 0.98
#